data_AF-A0A9N8S2R7-F1
#
_entry.id   AF-A0A9N8S2R7-F1
#
_cell.length_a   1.000
_cell.length_b   1.000
_cell.length_c   1.000
_cell.angle_alpha   90.00
_cell.angle_beta   90.00
_cell.angle_gamma   90.00
#
_symmetry.space_group_name_H-M   'P 1'
#
loop_
_entity.id
_entity.type
_entity.pdbx_description
1 polymer ?
#
loop_
_entity_poly.entity_id
_entity_poly.type
_entity_poly.pdbx_seq_one_letter_code
_entity_poly.pdbx_strand_id
1 'polypeptide(L)'
;MIGTRSATVDFSGLTIPEIHAQCSMIIDAMQRRLPPPEYCVMVGRFASTEAMKAIGVEGFMMWLSPAAPISIHAALSSLIWRRYVSRKYRNGYSLRAIAKATGSSKSALGRVAQWLDGESSGLELRALRRLEQSFVPHGVCEAMRMQA
;
A
#
# COMPACT_ATOMS: atom_id res chain seq x y z
N MET A 1 16.09 1.62 4.15
CA MET A 1 14.92 2.42 4.61
C MET A 1 13.91 2.46 3.46
N ILE A 2 12.71 1.91 3.66
CA ILE A 2 11.63 1.93 2.66
C ILE A 2 10.77 3.16 2.98
N GLY A 3 10.57 4.02 1.99
CA GLY A 3 9.85 5.30 2.13
C GLY A 3 10.79 6.51 2.12
N THR A 4 10.66 7.37 1.12
CA THR A 4 11.24 8.72 1.16
C THR A 4 10.61 9.46 2.34
N ARG A 5 11.41 10.12 3.20
CA ARG A 5 10.85 10.94 4.29
C ARG A 5 9.89 11.96 3.68
N SER A 6 8.60 11.83 3.98
CA SER A 6 7.65 12.90 3.68
C SER A 6 7.88 13.99 4.71
N ALA A 7 8.25 15.19 4.28
CA ALA A 7 8.46 16.34 5.15
C ALA A 7 7.15 16.89 5.76
N THR A 8 6.05 16.12 5.70
CA THR A 8 4.71 16.52 6.12
C THR A 8 4.36 16.14 7.56
N VAL A 9 5.13 15.26 8.22
CA VAL A 9 4.92 14.97 9.64
C VAL A 9 5.97 15.74 10.43
N ASP A 10 5.55 16.81 11.08
CA ASP A 10 6.40 17.62 11.94
C ASP A 10 6.55 16.94 13.30
N PHE A 11 7.73 16.39 13.56
CA PHE A 11 8.10 15.83 14.86
C PHE A 11 8.93 16.82 15.70
N SER A 12 9.12 18.05 15.24
CA SER A 12 9.89 19.05 15.98
C SER A 12 9.17 19.39 17.29
N GLY A 13 9.93 19.45 18.39
CA GLY A 13 9.38 19.72 19.72
C GLY A 13 8.67 18.54 20.40
N LEU A 14 8.54 17.37 19.75
CA LEU A 14 7.95 16.18 20.37
C LEU A 14 9.00 15.30 21.07
N THR A 15 8.62 14.77 22.22
CA THR A 15 9.35 13.73 22.94
C THR A 15 9.12 12.35 22.31
N ILE A 16 10.03 11.39 22.56
CA ILE A 16 9.90 10.01 22.05
C ILE A 16 8.55 9.37 22.42
N PRO A 17 8.03 9.50 23.67
CA PRO A 17 6.71 8.99 24.02
C PRO A 17 5.57 9.61 23.19
N GLU A 18 5.62 10.91 22.89
CA GLU A 18 4.61 11.59 22.07
C GLU A 18 4.64 11.09 20.62
N ILE A 19 5.83 10.87 20.07
CA ILE A 19 5.99 10.25 18.74
C ILE A 19 5.38 8.84 18.74
N HIS A 20 5.65 8.03 19.78
CA HIS A 20 5.06 6.69 19.89
C HIS A 20 3.53 6.72 20.06
N ALA A 21 3.01 7.69 20.81
CA ALA A 21 1.57 7.88 20.97
C ALA A 21 0.90 8.24 19.64
N GLN A 22 1.49 9.16 18.87
CA GLN A 22 1.00 9.52 17.54
C GLN A 22 1.04 8.34 16.58
N CYS A 23 2.14 7.59 16.52
CA CYS A 23 2.23 6.38 15.71
C CYS A 23 1.17 5.33 16.10
N SER A 24 0.93 5.14 17.39
CA SER A 24 -0.08 4.20 17.89
C SER A 24 -1.50 4.64 17.50
N MET A 25 -1.80 5.94 17.62
CA MET A 25 -3.06 6.52 17.20
C MET A 25 -3.29 6.37 15.68
N ILE A 26 -2.24 6.53 14.87
CA ILE A 26 -2.34 6.33 13.42
C ILE A 26 -2.68 4.87 13.10
N ILE A 27 -1.99 3.92 13.74
CA ILE A 27 -2.25 2.48 13.55
C ILE A 27 -3.67 2.12 13.99
N ASP A 28 -4.12 2.60 15.14
CA ASP A 28 -5.46 2.36 15.65
C ASP A 28 -6.55 2.92 14.71
N ALA A 29 -6.36 4.15 14.22
CA ALA A 29 -7.27 4.76 13.26
C ALA A 29 -7.31 3.98 11.94
N MET A 30 -6.18 3.50 11.45
CA MET A 30 -6.14 2.63 10.27
C MET A 30 -6.95 1.36 10.48
N GLN A 31 -6.81 0.70 11.63
CA GLN A 31 -7.52 -0.54 11.94
C GLN A 31 -9.02 -0.36 12.11
N ARG A 32 -9.44 0.76 12.72
CA ARG A 32 -10.86 1.00 13.08
C ARG A 32 -11.66 1.73 12.01
N ARG A 33 -11.00 2.57 11.19
CA ARG A 33 -11.69 3.54 10.32
C ARG A 33 -11.54 3.24 8.83
N LEU A 34 -10.56 2.43 8.43
CA LEU A 34 -10.42 2.03 7.03
C LEU A 34 -11.22 0.76 6.74
N PRO A 35 -12.02 0.75 5.66
CA PRO A 35 -12.54 -0.49 5.11
C PRO A 35 -11.41 -1.48 4.78
N PRO A 36 -11.65 -2.80 4.85
CA PRO A 36 -10.62 -3.81 4.61
C PRO A 36 -9.74 -3.62 3.37
N PRO A 37 -10.27 -3.30 2.16
CA PRO A 37 -9.42 -3.12 0.98
C PRO A 37 -8.50 -1.90 1.09
N GLU A 38 -8.96 -0.82 1.74
CA GLU A 38 -8.16 0.39 1.98
C GLU A 38 -7.05 0.11 3.00
N TYR A 39 -7.38 -0.60 4.09
CA TYR A 39 -6.41 -1.02 5.12
C TYR A 39 -5.31 -1.92 4.52
N CYS A 40 -5.68 -2.95 3.77
CA CYS A 40 -4.72 -3.91 3.18
C CYS A 40 -3.69 -3.22 2.27
N VAL A 41 -4.13 -2.26 1.46
CA VAL A 41 -3.25 -1.49 0.57
C VAL A 41 -2.30 -0.60 1.37
N MET A 42 -2.78 0.05 2.43
CA MET A 42 -1.94 0.87 3.31
C MET A 42 -0.90 0.02 4.05
N VAL A 43 -1.29 -1.15 4.56
CA VAL A 43 -0.37 -2.11 5.19
C VAL A 43 0.67 -2.61 4.18
N GLY A 44 0.23 -3.04 2.98
CA GLY A 44 1.15 -3.49 1.92
C GLY A 44 2.20 -2.42 1.60
N ARG A 45 1.79 -1.16 1.49
CA ARG A 45 2.66 -0.02 1.20
C ARG A 45 3.62 0.31 2.35
N PHE A 46 3.10 0.51 3.56
CA PHE A 46 3.84 1.16 4.65
C PHE A 46 4.38 0.22 5.73
N ALA A 47 3.95 -1.04 5.78
CA ALA A 47 4.46 -1.98 6.76
C ALA A 47 5.99 -2.13 6.65
N SER A 48 6.65 -2.21 7.81
CA SER A 48 8.10 -2.33 7.93
C SER A 48 8.61 -3.76 7.79
N THR A 49 7.79 -4.75 8.19
CA THR A 49 8.15 -6.18 8.15
C THR A 49 7.50 -6.89 6.96
N GLU A 50 8.18 -7.90 6.43
CA GLU A 50 7.64 -8.72 5.34
C GLU A 50 6.37 -9.47 5.77
N ALA A 51 6.31 -9.95 7.02
CA ALA A 51 5.13 -10.62 7.56
C ALA A 51 3.90 -9.71 7.56
N MET A 52 4.04 -8.45 8.00
CA MET A 52 2.93 -7.49 7.94
C MET A 52 2.58 -7.12 6.50
N LYS A 53 3.57 -6.96 5.62
CA LYS A 53 3.29 -6.75 4.19
C LYS A 53 2.52 -7.92 3.59
N ALA A 54 2.84 -9.17 3.96
CA ALA A 54 2.14 -10.36 3.47
C ALA A 54 0.65 -10.31 3.83
N ILE A 55 0.30 -9.94 5.06
CA ILE A 55 -1.10 -9.73 5.48
C ILE A 55 -1.79 -8.72 4.57
N GLY A 56 -1.14 -7.59 4.27
CA GLY A 56 -1.66 -6.59 3.35
C GLY A 56 -1.85 -7.13 1.92
N VAL A 57 -0.88 -7.88 1.40
CA VAL A 57 -0.91 -8.46 0.06
C VAL A 57 -2.00 -9.52 -0.08
N GLU A 58 -2.09 -10.45 0.87
CA GLU A 58 -3.06 -11.54 0.88
C GLU A 58 -4.48 -11.00 1.04
N GLY A 59 -4.69 -10.09 1.99
CA GLY A 59 -5.98 -9.44 2.17
C GLY A 59 -6.39 -8.65 0.92
N PHE A 60 -5.45 -7.94 0.29
CA PHE A 60 -5.76 -7.20 -0.94
C PHE A 60 -6.06 -8.12 -2.13
N MET A 61 -5.38 -9.26 -2.24
CA MET A 61 -5.66 -10.26 -3.25
C MET A 61 -7.10 -10.78 -3.15
N MET A 62 -7.57 -11.09 -1.95
CA MET A 62 -8.94 -11.56 -1.72
C MET A 62 -9.98 -10.59 -2.30
N TRP A 63 -9.73 -9.28 -2.18
CA TRP A 63 -10.63 -8.24 -2.70
C TRP A 63 -10.48 -8.01 -4.21
N LEU A 64 -9.27 -8.07 -4.75
CA LEU A 64 -9.03 -7.81 -6.17
C LEU A 64 -9.33 -8.99 -7.09
N SER A 65 -9.19 -10.21 -6.59
CA SER A 65 -9.24 -11.41 -7.43
C SER A 65 -10.53 -11.53 -8.27
N PRO A 66 -11.73 -11.18 -7.78
CA PRO A 66 -12.95 -11.27 -8.59
C PRO A 66 -12.98 -10.34 -9.81
N ALA A 67 -12.28 -9.21 -9.74
CA ALA A 67 -12.24 -8.19 -10.80
C ALA A 67 -10.95 -8.23 -11.61
N ALA A 68 -10.03 -9.15 -11.30
CA ALA A 68 -8.70 -9.17 -11.90
C ALA A 68 -8.76 -9.57 -13.38
N PRO A 69 -8.06 -8.85 -14.29
CA PRO A 69 -8.00 -9.19 -15.72
C PRO A 69 -7.09 -10.39 -16.02
N ILE A 70 -6.78 -11.20 -15.00
CA ILE A 70 -5.98 -12.42 -15.07
C ILE A 70 -6.54 -13.44 -14.07
N SER A 71 -6.72 -14.69 -14.51
CA SER A 71 -7.20 -15.79 -13.66
C SER A 71 -6.08 -16.51 -12.91
N ILE A 72 -4.83 -16.30 -13.29
CA ILE A 72 -3.67 -16.96 -12.69
C ILE A 72 -3.31 -16.26 -11.38
N HIS A 73 -3.81 -16.79 -10.26
CA HIS A 73 -3.60 -16.24 -8.91
C HIS A 73 -2.11 -16.00 -8.59
N ALA A 74 -1.22 -16.92 -8.97
CA ALA A 74 0.22 -16.77 -8.74
C ALA A 74 0.82 -15.55 -9.46
N ALA A 75 0.31 -15.23 -10.66
CA ALA A 75 0.73 -14.06 -11.43
C ALA A 75 0.22 -12.77 -10.77
N LEU A 76 -1.05 -12.74 -10.36
CA LEU A 76 -1.62 -11.61 -9.62
C LEU A 76 -0.87 -11.36 -8.30
N SER A 77 -0.61 -12.42 -7.52
CA SER A 77 0.18 -12.36 -6.28
C SER A 77 1.53 -11.70 -6.51
N SER A 78 2.25 -12.19 -7.53
CA SER A 78 3.58 -11.70 -7.85
C SER A 78 3.56 -10.23 -8.29
N LEU A 79 2.52 -9.79 -8.99
CA LEU A 79 2.34 -8.39 -9.38
C LEU A 79 2.03 -7.48 -8.19
N ILE A 80 1.21 -7.94 -7.23
CA ILE A 80 0.93 -7.20 -6.00
C ILE A 80 2.20 -7.09 -5.15
N TRP A 81 2.93 -8.19 -4.94
CA TRP A 81 4.22 -8.16 -4.27
C TRP A 81 5.21 -7.21 -4.96
N ARG A 82 5.31 -7.28 -6.30
CA ARG A 82 6.16 -6.39 -7.10
C ARG A 82 5.91 -4.90 -6.81
N ARG A 83 4.65 -4.51 -6.57
CA ARG A 83 4.28 -3.11 -6.27
C ARG A 83 4.87 -2.65 -4.94
N TYR A 84 4.79 -3.49 -3.90
CA TYR A 84 5.13 -3.10 -2.54
C TYR A 84 6.57 -3.42 -2.10
N VAL A 85 7.27 -4.30 -2.82
CA VAL A 85 8.71 -4.50 -2.58
C VAL A 85 9.53 -3.34 -3.14
N SER A 86 10.56 -2.94 -2.40
CA SER A 86 11.48 -1.89 -2.84
C SER A 86 12.16 -2.29 -4.16
N ARG A 87 12.61 -1.31 -4.96
CA ARG A 87 13.29 -1.58 -6.24
C ARG A 87 14.49 -2.52 -6.09
N LYS A 88 15.21 -2.45 -4.97
CA LYS A 88 16.34 -3.34 -4.63
C LYS A 88 15.91 -4.81 -4.47
N TYR A 89 14.69 -5.04 -3.97
CA TYR A 89 14.12 -6.37 -3.71
C TYR A 89 13.17 -6.83 -4.83
N ARG A 90 13.09 -6.11 -5.96
CA ARG A 90 12.31 -6.54 -7.13
C ARG A 90 12.98 -7.66 -7.92
N ASN A 91 14.21 -8.03 -7.60
CA ASN A 91 14.86 -9.21 -8.18
C ASN A 91 14.03 -10.45 -7.80
N GLY A 92 13.46 -11.13 -8.80
CA GLY A 92 12.46 -12.21 -8.62
C GLY A 92 11.04 -11.79 -9.01
N TYR A 93 10.70 -10.50 -8.93
CA TYR A 93 9.38 -9.95 -9.29
C TYR A 93 9.39 -9.13 -10.60
N SER A 94 10.42 -9.27 -11.43
CA SER A 94 10.39 -8.66 -12.77
C SER A 94 9.28 -9.29 -13.62
N LEU A 95 8.67 -8.54 -14.55
CA LEU A 95 7.64 -9.11 -15.44
C LEU A 95 8.16 -10.32 -16.22
N ARG A 96 9.47 -10.34 -16.54
CA ARG A 96 10.12 -11.48 -17.19
C ARG A 96 10.16 -12.71 -16.27
N ALA A 97 10.51 -12.53 -14.99
CA ALA A 97 10.55 -13.62 -14.03
C ALA A 97 9.15 -14.17 -13.76
N ILE A 98 8.15 -13.29 -13.60
CA ILE A 98 6.75 -13.68 -13.41
C ILE A 98 6.23 -14.42 -14.65
N ALA A 99 6.51 -13.92 -15.87
CA ALA A 99 6.13 -14.59 -17.11
C ALA A 99 6.71 -16.02 -17.17
N LYS A 100 8.00 -16.18 -16.86
CA LYS A 100 8.67 -17.48 -16.82
C LYS A 100 8.04 -18.43 -15.80
N ALA A 101 7.71 -17.94 -14.61
CA ALA A 101 7.17 -18.76 -13.52
C ALA A 101 5.69 -19.14 -13.71
N THR A 102 4.92 -18.34 -14.43
CA THR A 102 3.45 -18.49 -14.52
C THR A 102 2.94 -18.85 -15.91
N GLY A 103 3.82 -18.89 -16.92
CA GLY A 103 3.44 -19.09 -18.32
C GLY A 103 2.70 -17.91 -18.96
N SER A 104 2.50 -16.81 -18.23
CA SER A 104 1.80 -15.62 -18.74
C SER A 104 2.67 -14.81 -19.70
N SER A 105 2.06 -14.16 -20.69
CA SER A 105 2.79 -13.26 -21.57
C SER A 105 3.18 -11.96 -20.85
N LYS A 106 4.35 -11.40 -21.19
CA LYS A 106 4.83 -10.14 -20.60
C LYS A 106 3.87 -8.97 -20.88
N SER A 107 3.20 -8.96 -22.03
CA SER A 107 2.22 -7.94 -22.40
C SER A 107 0.94 -8.05 -21.56
N ALA A 108 0.44 -9.26 -21.30
CA ALA A 108 -0.69 -9.47 -20.40
C ALA A 108 -0.34 -9.01 -18.97
N LEU A 109 0.82 -9.42 -18.45
CA LEU A 109 1.28 -8.98 -17.14
C LEU A 109 1.47 -7.45 -17.05
N GLY A 110 1.94 -6.81 -18.12
CA GLY A 110 2.06 -5.35 -18.19
C GLY A 110 0.71 -4.63 -18.06
N ARG A 111 -0.32 -5.11 -18.77
CA ARG A 111 -1.69 -4.58 -18.67
C ARG A 111 -2.28 -4.77 -17.28
N VAL A 112 -2.11 -5.96 -16.69
CA VAL A 112 -2.58 -6.24 -15.32
C VAL A 112 -1.84 -5.35 -14.31
N ALA A 113 -0.53 -5.13 -14.47
CA ALA A 113 0.23 -4.25 -13.59
C ALA A 113 -0.29 -2.80 -13.64
N GLN A 114 -0.61 -2.29 -14.84
CA GLN A 114 -1.19 -0.96 -14.99
C GLN A 114 -2.58 -0.85 -14.36
N TRP A 115 -3.44 -1.86 -14.58
CA TRP A 115 -4.74 -1.94 -13.92
C TRP A 115 -4.59 -1.94 -12.38
N LEU A 116 -3.69 -2.78 -11.86
CA LEU A 116 -3.39 -2.88 -10.44
C LEU A 116 -2.89 -1.55 -9.87
N ASP A 117 -2.08 -0.82 -10.62
CA ASP A 117 -1.60 0.49 -10.21
C ASP A 117 -2.77 1.49 -10.06
N GLY A 118 -3.76 1.44 -10.95
CA GLY A 118 -4.99 2.24 -10.86
C GLY A 118 -5.83 1.88 -9.62
N GLU A 119 -6.14 0.60 -9.44
CA GLU A 119 -6.94 0.12 -8.29
C GLU A 119 -6.28 0.47 -6.96
N SER A 120 -4.97 0.21 -6.84
CA SER A 120 -4.21 0.47 -5.63
C SER A 120 -4.16 1.97 -5.34
N SER A 121 -3.86 2.80 -6.34
CA SER A 121 -3.75 4.25 -6.14
C SER A 121 -5.10 4.88 -5.76
N GLY A 122 -6.21 4.38 -6.32
CA GLY A 122 -7.56 4.78 -5.93
C GLY A 122 -7.89 4.43 -4.48
N LEU A 123 -7.50 3.24 -4.02
CA LEU A 123 -7.67 2.82 -2.62
C LEU A 123 -6.77 3.62 -1.66
N GLU A 124 -5.50 3.84 -2.02
CA GLU A 124 -4.57 4.67 -1.24
C GLU A 124 -5.14 6.07 -1.04
N LEU A 125 -5.64 6.70 -2.11
CA LEU A 125 -6.23 8.04 -2.02
C LEU A 125 -7.49 8.07 -1.14
N ARG A 126 -8.37 7.08 -1.24
CA ARG A 126 -9.55 6.98 -0.37
C ARG A 126 -9.16 6.80 1.09
N ALA A 127 -8.19 5.92 1.36
CA ALA A 127 -7.68 5.67 2.70
C ALA A 127 -7.12 6.95 3.32
N LEU A 128 -6.27 7.67 2.57
CA LEU A 128 -5.69 8.92 3.02
C LEU A 128 -6.76 9.97 3.34
N ARG A 129 -7.78 10.14 2.47
CA ARG A 129 -8.89 11.08 2.72
C ARG A 129 -9.69 10.73 3.98
N ARG A 130 -9.94 9.44 4.26
CA ARG A 130 -10.64 9.02 5.49
C ARG A 130 -9.79 9.27 6.74
N LEU A 131 -8.50 9.00 6.66
CA LEU A 131 -7.57 9.26 7.75
C LEU A 131 -7.41 10.77 7.99
N GLU A 132 -7.38 11.59 6.95
CA GLU A 132 -7.31 13.04 7.05
C GLU A 132 -8.47 13.62 7.86
N GLN A 133 -9.71 13.16 7.62
CA GLN A 133 -10.89 13.52 8.42
C GLN A 133 -10.72 13.22 9.91
N SER A 134 -9.85 12.27 10.24
CA SER A 134 -9.57 11.84 11.61
C SER A 134 -8.46 12.64 12.29
N PHE A 135 -7.60 13.31 11.52
CA PHE A 135 -6.34 13.86 12.03
C PHE A 135 -6.25 15.38 11.90
N VAL A 136 -6.78 15.94 10.81
CA VAL A 136 -6.77 17.40 10.59
C VAL A 136 -7.55 18.14 11.68
N PRO A 137 -8.77 17.73 12.10
CA PRO A 137 -9.49 18.43 13.16
C PRO A 137 -8.79 18.42 14.52
N HIS A 138 -7.88 17.46 14.74
CA HIS A 138 -7.13 17.30 15.97
C HIS A 138 -5.68 17.83 15.87
N GLY A 139 -5.33 18.51 14.77
CA GLY A 139 -4.01 19.12 14.58
C GLY A 139 -2.87 18.12 14.42
N VAL A 140 -3.16 16.86 14.10
CA VAL A 140 -2.16 15.78 13.97
C VAL A 140 -1.41 15.86 12.65
N CYS A 141 -2.08 16.33 11.59
CA CYS A 141 -1.46 16.59 10.30
C CYS A 141 -2.12 17.78 9.60
N GLU A 142 -1.42 18.37 8.64
CA GLU A 142 -2.02 19.34 7.72
C GLU A 142 -2.99 18.66 6.75
N ALA A 143 -3.94 19.44 6.23
CA ALA A 143 -4.82 18.98 5.16
C ALA A 143 -4.01 18.64 3.90
N MET A 144 -4.39 17.56 3.21
CA MET A 144 -3.74 17.16 1.97
C MET A 144 -3.98 18.22 0.90
N ARG A 145 -2.92 18.92 0.48
CA ARG A 145 -2.98 19.82 -0.68
C ARG A 145 -3.23 18.98 -1.93
N MET A 146 -4.42 19.08 -2.51
CA MET A 146 -4.68 18.55 -3.85
C MET A 146 -3.84 19.36 -4.84
N GLN A 147 -2.76 18.78 -5.36
CA GLN A 147 -2.10 19.33 -6.54
C GLN A 147 -3.08 19.14 -7.71
N ALA A 148 -3.53 20.26 -8.27
CA ALA A 148 -4.39 20.33 -9.44
C ALA A 148 -3.65 19.87 -10.70
#